data_AF-A0A351GG18-F1
#
_entry.id   AF-A0A351GG18-F1
#
_cell.length_a   1.000
_cell.length_b   1.000
_cell.length_c   1.000
_cell.angle_alpha   90.00
_cell.angle_beta   90.00
_cell.angle_gamma   90.00
#
_symmetry.space_group_name_H-M   'P 1'
#
loop_
_entity.id
_entity.type
_entity.pdbx_description
1 polymer ?
#
loop_
_entity_poly.entity_id
_entity_poly.type
_entity_poly.pdbx_seq_one_letter_code
_entity_poly.pdbx_strand_id
1 'polypeptide(L)' 'MEYNYDDIEKIIGFTSWSDSKKISELFRIDSWMYTNLGSDSTEKERASVERKSKRIYKEISKIDPMIGSELLRSIL' A
#
# COMPACT_ATOMS: atom_id res chain seq x y z
N MET A 1 -12.58 -7.28 -2.25
CA MET A 1 -12.35 -5.83 -2.40
C MET A 1 -12.53 -5.45 -3.85
N GLU A 2 -12.88 -4.19 -4.15
CA GLU A 2 -13.02 -3.69 -5.52
C GLU A 2 -11.67 -3.51 -6.22
N TYR A 3 -10.64 -3.11 -5.47
CA TYR A 3 -9.26 -2.94 -5.95
C TYR A 3 -8.29 -3.83 -5.16
N ASN A 4 -7.17 -4.17 -5.80
CA ASN A 4 -6.09 -4.95 -5.19
C ASN A 4 -4.70 -4.36 -5.53
N TYR A 5 -3.63 -5.05 -5.13
CA TYR A 5 -2.24 -4.60 -5.33
C TYR A 5 -1.90 -4.30 -6.81
N ASP A 6 -2.48 -5.02 -7.76
CA ASP A 6 -2.20 -4.83 -9.18
C ASP A 6 -2.91 -3.58 -9.74
N ASP A 7 -3.87 -3.00 -9.00
CA ASP A 7 -4.61 -1.79 -9.38
C ASP A 7 -3.97 -0.48 -8.90
N ILE A 8 -2.79 -0.51 -8.28
CA ILE A 8 -2.13 0.69 -7.72
C ILE A 8 -2.01 1.81 -8.78
N GLU A 9 -1.53 1.48 -9.99
CA GLU A 9 -1.35 2.46 -11.07
C GLU A 9 -2.67 3.04 -11.55
N LYS A 10 -3.72 2.22 -11.58
CA LYS A 10 -5.09 2.63 -11.93
C LYS A 10 -5.63 3.64 -10.91
N ILE A 11 -5.44 3.38 -9.62
CA ILE A 11 -5.89 4.28 -8.53
C ILE A 11 -5.19 5.63 -8.61
N ILE A 12 -3.88 5.63 -8.82
CA ILE A 12 -3.09 6.86 -8.94
C ILE A 12 -3.56 7.68 -10.15
N GLY A 13 -3.88 7.00 -11.26
CA GLY A 13 -4.37 7.58 -12.50
C GLY A 13 -5.80 8.16 -12.44
N PHE A 14 -6.57 7.91 -11.38
CA PHE A 14 -7.92 8.49 -11.27
C PHE A 14 -7.88 10.00 -11.08
N THR A 15 -8.23 10.75 -12.12
CA THR A 15 -8.31 12.22 -12.08
C THR A 15 -9.54 12.73 -11.35
N SER A 16 -10.59 11.91 -11.24
CA SER A 16 -11.83 12.23 -10.52
C SER A 16 -11.73 12.02 -9.00
N TRP A 17 -10.63 11.45 -8.50
CA TRP A 17 -10.43 11.18 -7.09
C TRP A 17 -9.52 12.23 -6.46
N SER A 18 -9.88 12.66 -5.24
CA SER A 18 -8.97 13.45 -4.41
C SER A 18 -7.78 12.62 -3.96
N ASP A 19 -6.67 13.29 -3.66
CA ASP A 19 -5.44 12.66 -3.16
C ASP A 19 -5.69 11.87 -1.87
N SER A 20 -6.48 12.41 -0.95
CA SER A 20 -6.90 11.71 0.28
C SER A 20 -7.64 10.40 -0.01
N LYS A 21 -8.50 10.37 -1.04
CA LYS A 21 -9.21 9.15 -1.44
C LYS A 21 -8.26 8.11 -2.03
N LYS A 22 -7.31 8.55 -2.88
CA LYS A 22 -6.28 7.65 -3.45
C LYS A 22 -5.43 7.04 -2.34
N ILE A 23 -4.92 7.86 -1.43
CA ILE A 23 -4.10 7.43 -0.29
C ILE A 23 -4.90 6.44 0.59
N SER A 24 -6.16 6.74 0.87
CA SER A 24 -7.02 5.87 1.68
C SER A 24 -7.24 4.49 1.03
N GLU A 25 -7.46 4.44 -0.29
CA GLU A 25 -7.61 3.17 -1.00
C GLU A 25 -6.30 2.38 -1.08
N LEU A 26 -5.16 3.07 -1.24
CA LEU A 26 -3.84 2.46 -1.17
C LEU A 26 -3.58 1.83 0.22
N PHE A 27 -3.94 2.50 1.31
CA PHE A 27 -3.87 1.93 2.67
C PHE A 27 -4.83 0.77 2.87
N ARG A 28 -6.00 0.80 2.24
CA ARG A 28 -6.97 -0.30 2.30
C ARG A 28 -6.41 -1.56 1.64
N ILE A 29 -5.76 -1.41 0.48
CA ILE A 29 -5.04 -2.50 -0.20
C ILE A 29 -3.94 -3.07 0.70
N ASP A 30 -3.12 -2.21 1.30
CA ASP A 30 -2.05 -2.63 2.22
C ASP A 30 -2.59 -3.43 3.41
N SER A 31 -3.59 -2.87 4.11
CA SER A 31 -4.24 -3.51 5.26
C SER A 31 -4.85 -4.87 4.89
N TRP A 32 -5.45 -4.97 3.70
CA TRP A 32 -6.01 -6.21 3.21
C TRP A 32 -4.95 -7.28 2.94
N MET A 33 -3.78 -6.91 2.40
CA MET A 33 -2.69 -7.87 2.21
C MET A 33 -2.22 -8.47 3.54
N TYR A 34 -2.07 -7.64 4.58
CA TYR A 34 -1.71 -8.12 5.92
C TYR A 34 -2.82 -8.94 6.58
N THR A 35 -4.10 -8.62 6.32
CA THR A 35 -5.25 -9.40 6.82
C THR A 35 -5.29 -10.81 6.23
N ASN A 36 -4.73 -11.01 5.03
CA ASN A 36 -4.62 -12.33 4.41
C ASN A 36 -3.42 -13.14 4.92
N LEU A 37 -2.59 -12.58 5.80
CA LEU A 37 -1.56 -13.33 6.51
C LEU A 37 -2.16 -13.96 7.79
N GLY A 38 -1.70 -15.16 8.10
CA GLY A 38 -2.10 -15.95 9.27
C GLY A 38 -0.92 -16.30 10.18
N SER A 39 -1.20 -17.08 11.23
CA SER A 39 -0.17 -17.66 12.09
C SER A 39 0.69 -18.70 11.37
N ASP A 40 0.13 -19.34 10.35
CA ASP A 40 0.75 -20.33 9.47
C ASP A 40 1.51 -19.72 8.27
N SER A 41 1.38 -18.40 8.04
CA SER A 41 2.11 -17.74 6.97
C SER A 41 3.62 -17.84 7.17
N THR A 42 4.26 -18.33 6.12
CA THR A 42 5.71 -18.50 6.04
C THR A 42 6.43 -17.15 6.05
N GLU A 43 7.70 -17.16 6.44
CA GLU A 43 8.57 -15.97 6.36
C GLU A 43 8.62 -15.38 4.94
N LYS A 44 8.56 -16.25 3.92
CA LYS A 44 8.55 -15.84 2.50
C LYS A 44 7.30 -15.04 2.14
N GLU A 45 6.14 -15.46 2.63
CA GLU A 45 4.87 -14.76 2.40
C GLU A 45 4.85 -13.41 3.12
N ARG A 46 5.28 -13.38 4.38
CA ARG A 46 5.41 -12.14 5.17
C ARG A 46 6.35 -11.14 4.48
N ALA A 47 7.53 -11.59 4.05
CA ALA A 47 8.48 -10.76 3.31
C ALA A 47 7.95 -10.32 1.93
N SER A 48 7.08 -11.12 1.30
CA SER A 48 6.41 -10.74 0.06
C SER A 48 5.44 -9.58 0.28
N VAL A 49 4.61 -9.66 1.32
CA VAL A 49 3.68 -8.58 1.69
C VAL A 49 4.41 -7.31 2.10
N GLU A 50 5.49 -7.42 2.89
CA GLU A 50 6.29 -6.24 3.29
C GLU A 50 6.90 -5.51 2.08
N ARG A 51 7.40 -6.24 1.08
CA ARG A 51 7.90 -5.65 -0.17
C ARG A 51 6.80 -4.95 -0.97
N LYS A 52 5.60 -5.53 -0.99
CA LYS A 52 4.42 -4.90 -1.62
C LYS A 52 4.01 -3.62 -0.87
N SER A 53 4.00 -3.66 0.45
CA SER A 53 3.74 -2.50 1.32
C SER A 53 4.72 -1.35 1.07
N LYS A 54 6.03 -1.66 0.98
CA LYS A 54 7.08 -0.70 0.60
C LYS A 54 6.80 -0.03 -0.76
N ARG A 55 6.27 -0.74 -1.75
CA ARG A 55 5.88 -0.13 -3.04
C ARG A 55 4.71 0.84 -2.84
N ILE A 56 3.69 0.46 -2.07
CA ILE A 56 2.53 1.32 -1.78
C ILE A 56 3.00 2.63 -1.12
N TYR A 57 3.87 2.56 -0.11
CA TYR A 57 4.38 3.76 0.57
C TYR A 57 5.21 4.66 -0.36
N LYS A 58 5.96 4.09 -1.31
CA LYS A 58 6.63 4.89 -2.35
C LYS A 58 5.63 5.64 -3.21
N GLU A 59 4.53 5.01 -3.61
CA GLU A 59 3.49 5.70 -4.39
C GLU A 59 2.78 6.78 -3.56
N ILE A 60 2.46 6.50 -2.29
CA ILE A 60 1.92 7.50 -1.37
C ILE A 60 2.88 8.68 -1.22
N SER A 61 4.20 8.45 -1.13
CA SER A 61 5.20 9.53 -1.02
C SER A 61 5.24 10.48 -2.21
N LYS A 62 4.75 10.05 -3.38
CA LYS A 62 4.62 10.93 -4.56
C LYS A 62 3.40 11.85 -4.47
N ILE A 63 2.39 11.47 -3.67
CA ILE A 63 1.15 12.22 -3.46
C ILE A 63 1.29 13.09 -2.19
N ASP A 64 1.71 12.47 -1.08
CA ASP A 64 2.00 13.11 0.21
C ASP A 64 3.40 12.70 0.68
N PRO A 65 4.42 13.54 0.43
CA PRO A 65 5.80 13.26 0.80
C PRO A 65 6.00 13.09 2.31
N MET A 66 5.23 13.79 3.14
CA MET A 66 5.37 13.74 4.59
C MET A 66 4.94 12.36 5.10
N ILE A 67 3.72 11.93 4.75
CA ILE A 67 3.20 10.63 5.18
C ILE A 67 4.03 9.48 4.61
N GLY A 68 4.31 9.52 3.30
CA GLY A 68 5.01 8.42 2.64
C GLY A 68 6.45 8.22 3.14
N SER A 69 7.17 9.31 3.45
CA SER A 69 8.55 9.20 3.95
C SER A 69 8.63 8.64 5.37
N GLU A 70 7.73 9.05 6.27
CA GLU A 70 7.65 8.51 7.63
C GLU A 70 7.31 7.00 7.63
N LEU A 71 6.39 6.57 6.75
CA LEU A 71 6.06 5.15 6.60
C LEU A 71 7.24 4.33 6.08
N LEU A 72 7.94 4.84 5.07
CA LEU A 72 9.14 4.18 4.55
C LEU A 72 10.24 4.07 5.60
N ARG A 73 10.39 5.07 6.47
CA ARG A 73 11.32 5.02 7.59
C ARG A 73 10.92 4.02 8.66
N SER A 74 9.62 3.85 8.92
CA SER A 74 9.12 2.91 9.94
C SER A 74 9.29 1.43 9.58
N ILE A 75 9.39 1.11 8.28
CA ILE A 75 9.50 -0.25 7.76
C ILE A 75 10.94 -0.62 7.34
N LEU A 76 11.90 0.28 7.58
CA LEU A 76 13.35 0.10 7.43
C LEU A 76 13.96 -0.35 8.76
#